data_AF-A0A1V6T5Y2-F1
#
_entry.id   AF-A0A1V6T5Y2-F1
#
_cell.length_a   1.000
_cell.length_b   1.000
_cell.length_c   1.000
_cell.angle_alpha   90.00
_cell.angle_beta   90.00
_cell.angle_gamma   90.00
#
_symmetry.space_group_name_H-M   'P 1'
#
loop_
_entity.id
_entity.type
_entity.pdbx_description
1 polymer ?
#
loop_
_entity_poly.entity_id
_entity_poly.type
_entity_poly.pdbx_seq_one_letter_code
_entity_poly.pdbx_strand_id
1 'polypeptide(L)'
;MGREDLERIAQVKHLAAFLYLNERLEDELEIDDRERRGVSEGCKSRLISSMIELISTLPDMATLLWPLFVLGNTGLENEEQRRFVLDQLANIQKTRNLGSVKRTIDAVKHAFVTKSLCSSGNKAWVHETYRYISLA
;
A
#
# COMPACT_ATOMS: atom_id res chain seq x y z
N MET A 1 -24.43 0.18 -2.00
CA MET A 1 -23.35 -0.82 -2.00
C MET A 1 -23.94 -2.10 -2.57
N GLY A 2 -23.57 -2.43 -3.81
CA GLY A 2 -24.03 -3.63 -4.50
C GLY A 2 -23.20 -4.86 -4.12
N ARG A 3 -23.65 -6.07 -4.50
CA ARG A 3 -22.85 -7.30 -4.36
C ARG A 3 -21.52 -7.20 -5.11
N GLU A 4 -21.52 -6.55 -6.27
CA GLU A 4 -20.33 -6.32 -7.09
C GLU A 4 -19.28 -5.45 -6.37
N ASP A 5 -19.70 -4.42 -5.64
CA ASP A 5 -18.78 -3.59 -4.84
C ASP A 5 -18.10 -4.42 -3.75
N LEU A 6 -18.86 -5.32 -3.12
CA LEU A 6 -18.35 -6.19 -2.05
C LEU A 6 -17.31 -7.17 -2.59
N GLU A 7 -17.57 -7.77 -3.76
CA GLU A 7 -16.64 -8.67 -4.43
C GLU A 7 -15.35 -7.94 -4.81
N ARG A 8 -15.43 -6.74 -5.38
CA ARG A 8 -14.26 -5.92 -5.70
C ARG A 8 -13.46 -5.53 -4.46
N ILE A 9 -14.12 -5.18 -3.36
CA ILE A 9 -13.42 -4.90 -2.09
C ILE A 9 -12.72 -6.14 -1.56
N ALA A 10 -13.36 -7.31 -1.63
CA ALA A 10 -12.73 -8.57 -1.22
C ALA A 10 -11.50 -8.87 -2.07
N GLN A 11 -11.59 -8.68 -3.39
CA GLN A 11 -10.47 -8.84 -4.31
C GLN A 11 -9.32 -7.87 -4.01
N VAL A 12 -9.61 -6.58 -3.83
CA VAL A 12 -8.59 -5.56 -3.48
C VAL A 12 -7.90 -5.92 -2.16
N LYS A 13 -8.64 -6.35 -1.15
CA LYS A 13 -8.07 -6.79 0.13
C LYS A 13 -7.20 -8.03 -0.03
N HIS A 14 -7.62 -8.98 -0.84
CA HIS A 14 -6.85 -10.18 -1.13
C HIS A 14 -5.52 -9.84 -1.83
N LEU A 15 -5.55 -8.99 -2.86
CA LEU A 15 -4.35 -8.52 -3.55
C LEU A 15 -3.42 -7.73 -2.62
N ALA A 16 -3.99 -6.85 -1.78
CA ALA A 16 -3.22 -6.12 -0.77
C ALA A 16 -2.56 -7.08 0.24
N ALA A 17 -3.27 -8.11 0.70
CA ALA A 17 -2.70 -9.10 1.61
C ALA A 17 -1.57 -9.90 0.97
N PHE A 18 -1.76 -10.33 -0.28
CA PHE A 18 -0.70 -11.00 -1.03
C PHE A 18 0.52 -10.10 -1.15
N LEU A 19 0.33 -8.83 -1.52
CA LEU A 19 1.41 -7.86 -1.66
C LEU A 19 2.13 -7.59 -0.33
N TYR A 20 1.39 -7.40 0.75
CA TYR A 20 1.93 -7.20 2.09
C TYR A 20 2.80 -8.38 2.55
N LEU A 21 2.32 -9.61 2.35
CA LEU A 21 3.06 -10.81 2.71
C LEU A 21 4.34 -10.96 1.90
N ASN A 22 4.30 -10.69 0.59
CA ASN A 22 5.50 -10.74 -0.25
C ASN A 22 6.54 -9.71 0.20
N GLU A 23 6.14 -8.45 0.41
CA GLU A 23 7.06 -7.41 0.89
C GLU A 23 7.68 -7.75 2.24
N ARG A 24 6.88 -8.35 3.13
CA ARG A 24 7.32 -8.70 4.48
C ARG A 24 8.24 -9.93 4.49
N LEU A 25 7.96 -10.92 3.64
CA LEU A 25 8.84 -12.07 3.44
C LEU A 25 10.18 -11.64 2.83
N GLU A 26 10.19 -10.69 1.89
CA GLU A 26 11.43 -10.13 1.33
C GLU A 26 12.27 -9.32 2.32
N ASP A 27 11.69 -8.91 3.46
CA ASP A 27 12.38 -8.19 4.54
C ASP A 27 13.06 -9.15 5.53
N GLU A 28 12.53 -10.37 5.67
CA GLU A 28 13.07 -11.42 6.54
C GLU A 28 14.18 -12.26 5.86
N LEU A 29 14.31 -12.19 4.53
CA LEU A 29 15.32 -12.94 3.77
C LEU A 29 16.66 -12.19 3.66
N GLU A 30 17.76 -12.90 3.83
CA GLU A 30 19.11 -12.39 3.55
C GLU A 30 19.28 -12.07 2.05
N ILE A 31 20.25 -11.21 1.74
CA ILE A 31 20.46 -10.64 0.40
C ILE A 31 20.59 -11.72 -0.69
N ASP A 32 21.19 -12.89 -0.39
CA ASP A 32 21.38 -14.01 -1.34
C ASP A 32 20.07 -14.75 -1.70
N ASP A 33 19.12 -14.86 -0.75
CA ASP A 33 17.83 -15.53 -0.98
C ASP A 33 16.82 -14.64 -1.70
N ARG A 34 17.04 -13.32 -1.69
CA ARG A 34 16.13 -12.33 -2.28
C ARG A 34 16.05 -12.42 -3.80
N GLU A 35 17.18 -12.64 -4.47
CA GLU A 35 17.22 -12.82 -5.94
C GLU A 35 16.59 -14.16 -6.37
N ARG A 36 16.60 -15.18 -5.51
CA ARG A 36 16.06 -16.52 -5.84
C ARG A 36 14.56 -16.65 -5.66
N ARG A 37 13.93 -15.85 -4.80
CA ARG A 37 12.50 -15.99 -4.42
C ARG A 37 11.65 -14.73 -4.53
N GLY A 38 12.24 -13.57 -4.80
CA GLY A 38 11.48 -12.33 -4.99
C GLY A 38 10.45 -12.48 -6.11
N VAL A 39 9.26 -11.93 -5.91
CA VAL A 39 8.31 -11.76 -7.03
C VAL A 39 9.01 -10.87 -8.04
N SER A 40 9.16 -11.34 -9.29
CA SER A 40 9.76 -10.54 -10.36
C SER A 40 9.16 -9.14 -10.36
N GLU A 41 9.99 -8.11 -10.46
CA GLU A 41 9.58 -6.70 -10.37
C GLU A 41 8.44 -6.37 -11.36
N GLY A 42 8.41 -7.06 -12.51
CA GLY A 42 7.32 -6.99 -13.49
C GLY A 42 5.99 -7.62 -13.04
N CYS A 43 5.99 -8.63 -12.18
CA CYS A 43 4.76 -9.18 -11.58
C CYS A 43 4.21 -8.24 -10.51
N LYS A 44 5.09 -7.58 -9.73
CA LYS A 44 4.71 -6.60 -8.72
C LYS A 44 4.07 -5.35 -9.35
N SER A 45 4.67 -4.81 -10.41
CA SER A 45 4.10 -3.65 -11.12
C SER A 45 2.72 -3.94 -11.72
N ARG A 46 2.52 -5.13 -12.30
CA ARG A 46 1.20 -5.58 -12.79
C ARG A 46 0.18 -5.69 -11.67
N LEU A 47 0.56 -6.26 -10.52
CA LEU A 47 -0.32 -6.36 -9.34
C LEU A 47 -0.76 -4.97 -8.86
N ILE A 48 0.18 -4.03 -8.75
CA ILE A 48 -0.07 -2.64 -8.36
C ILE A 48 -1.05 -1.98 -9.33
N SER A 49 -0.83 -2.10 -10.64
CA SER A 49 -1.73 -1.53 -11.65
C SER A 49 -3.14 -2.11 -11.55
N SER A 50 -3.29 -3.43 -11.40
CA SER A 50 -4.60 -4.07 -11.20
C SER A 50 -5.30 -3.60 -9.91
N MET A 51 -4.55 -3.41 -8.82
CA MET A 51 -5.11 -2.86 -7.59
C MET A 51 -5.61 -1.43 -7.77
N ILE A 52 -4.87 -0.59 -8.49
CA ILE A 52 -5.24 0.81 -8.76
C ILE A 52 -6.51 0.87 -9.61
N GLU A 53 -6.58 0.07 -10.68
CA GLU A 53 -7.79 -0.03 -11.51
C GLU A 53 -9.01 -0.42 -10.67
N LEU A 54 -8.89 -1.47 -9.84
CA LEU A 54 -9.99 -1.91 -8.97
C LEU A 54 -10.41 -0.83 -7.97
N ILE A 55 -9.44 -0.19 -7.30
CA ILE A 55 -9.71 0.88 -6.32
C ILE A 55 -10.37 2.09 -7.00
N SER A 56 -9.95 2.44 -8.22
CA SER A 56 -10.50 3.58 -8.97
C SER A 56 -12.00 3.44 -9.29
N THR A 57 -12.51 2.20 -9.33
CA THR A 57 -13.93 1.91 -9.59
C THR A 57 -14.78 1.84 -8.32
N LEU A 58 -14.15 1.91 -7.14
CA LEU A 58 -14.82 1.81 -5.85
C LEU A 58 -15.03 3.20 -5.23
N PRO A 59 -16.12 3.40 -4.47
CA PRO A 59 -16.32 4.65 -3.76
C PRO A 59 -15.31 4.81 -2.62
N ASP A 60 -15.01 6.06 -2.27
CA ASP A 60 -14.03 6.44 -1.24
C ASP A 60 -14.49 5.99 0.16
N MET A 61 -14.20 4.73 0.49
CA MET A 61 -14.65 4.06 1.71
C MET A 61 -13.49 3.74 2.65
N ALA A 62 -13.72 3.85 3.96
CA ALA A 62 -12.75 3.49 4.99
C ALA A 62 -12.29 2.02 4.93
N THR A 63 -13.04 1.14 4.28
CA THR A 63 -12.66 -0.27 4.04
C THR A 63 -11.44 -0.42 3.12
N LEU A 64 -11.13 0.61 2.34
CA LEU A 64 -9.97 0.68 1.45
C LEU A 64 -8.73 1.25 2.13
N LEU A 65 -8.84 1.70 3.39
CA LEU A 65 -7.74 2.29 4.14
C LEU A 65 -6.53 1.35 4.20
N TRP A 66 -6.76 0.08 4.57
CA TRP A 66 -5.67 -0.89 4.70
C TRP A 66 -5.05 -1.26 3.34
N PRO A 67 -5.83 -1.56 2.28
CA PRO A 67 -5.28 -1.71 0.94
C PRO A 67 -4.45 -0.52 0.45
N LEU A 68 -4.93 0.71 0.67
CA LEU A 68 -4.21 1.94 0.30
C LEU A 68 -2.93 2.14 1.11
N PHE A 69 -2.96 1.80 2.40
CA PHE A 69 -1.77 1.80 3.25
C PHE A 69 -0.73 0.81 2.75
N VAL A 70 -1.11 -0.44 2.45
CA VAL A 70 -0.18 -1.44 1.91
C VAL A 70 0.38 -0.95 0.59
N LEU A 71 -0.47 -0.50 -0.32
CA LEU A 71 -0.08 0.00 -1.64
C LEU A 71 0.91 1.16 -1.54
N GLY A 72 0.66 2.13 -0.65
CA GLY A 72 1.57 3.26 -0.42
C GLY A 72 2.94 2.86 0.12
N ASN A 73 3.04 1.77 0.87
CA ASN A 73 4.32 1.32 1.45
C ASN A 73 5.09 0.32 0.56
N THR A 74 4.43 -0.30 -0.41
CA THR A 74 5.07 -1.25 -1.35
C THR A 74 6.01 -0.60 -2.37
N GLY A 75 6.14 0.73 -2.32
CA GLY A 75 7.13 1.47 -3.05
C GLY A 75 6.77 1.61 -4.52
N LEU A 76 5.71 2.35 -4.80
CA LEU A 76 5.22 2.69 -6.14
C LEU A 76 6.32 3.30 -7.00
N GLU A 77 6.44 2.82 -8.24
CA GLU A 77 7.46 3.27 -9.20
C GLU A 77 7.09 4.63 -9.79
N ASN A 78 5.81 4.82 -10.12
CA ASN A 78 5.30 6.01 -10.80
C ASN A 78 4.81 7.09 -9.83
N GLU A 79 5.08 8.35 -10.14
CA GLU A 79 4.58 9.49 -9.36
C GLU A 79 3.05 9.58 -9.38
N GLU A 80 2.43 9.26 -10.52
CA GLU A 80 0.97 9.23 -10.69
C GLU A 80 0.30 8.25 -9.73
N GLN A 81 0.91 7.08 -9.51
CA GLN A 81 0.41 6.08 -8.57
C GLN A 81 0.50 6.60 -7.12
N ARG A 82 1.60 7.31 -6.79
CA ARG A 82 1.75 7.94 -5.46
C ARG A 82 0.70 9.02 -5.23
N ARG A 83 0.44 9.84 -6.26
CA ARG A 83 -0.59 10.88 -6.26
C ARG A 83 -1.98 10.26 -6.04
N PHE A 84 -2.29 9.20 -6.79
CA PHE A 84 -3.56 8.48 -6.67
C PHE A 84 -3.82 7.98 -5.25
N VAL A 85 -2.85 7.32 -4.61
CA VAL A 85 -3.02 6.81 -3.24
C VAL A 85 -3.24 7.95 -2.24
N LEU A 86 -2.48 9.04 -2.35
CA LEU A 86 -2.63 10.19 -1.46
C LEU A 86 -3.97 10.91 -1.64
N ASP A 87 -4.41 11.09 -2.88
CA ASP A 87 -5.69 11.73 -3.19
C ASP A 87 -6.86 10.89 -2.68
N GLN A 88 -6.81 9.57 -2.86
CA GLN A 88 -7.78 8.63 -2.33
C GLN A 88 -7.86 8.66 -0.79
N LEU A 89 -6.72 8.62 -0.11
CA LEU A 89 -6.67 8.74 1.35
C LEU A 89 -7.19 10.11 1.84
N ALA A 90 -6.87 11.19 1.13
CA ALA A 90 -7.35 12.52 1.46
C ALA A 90 -8.88 12.63 1.30
N ASN A 91 -9.47 12.00 0.28
CA ASN A 91 -10.91 11.96 0.09
C ASN A 91 -11.63 11.16 1.19
N ILE A 92 -11.04 10.02 1.59
CA ILE A 92 -11.55 9.25 2.74
C ILE A 92 -11.48 10.11 4.01
N GLN A 93 -10.40 10.86 4.24
CA GLN A 93 -10.26 11.75 5.40
C GLN A 93 -11.27 12.90 5.38
N LYS A 94 -11.53 13.51 4.21
CA LYS A 94 -12.54 14.57 4.04
C LYS A 94 -13.94 14.05 4.38
N THR A 95 -14.24 12.82 3.99
CA THR A 95 -15.55 12.20 4.23
C THR A 95 -15.69 11.77 5.69
N ARG A 96 -14.61 11.29 6.31
CA ARG A 96 -14.59 10.85 7.71
C ARG A 96 -13.27 11.28 8.35
N ASN A 97 -13.31 12.25 9.26
CA ASN A 97 -12.13 12.77 9.97
C ASN A 97 -11.55 11.73 10.96
N LEU A 98 -10.97 10.67 10.41
CA LEU A 98 -10.44 9.52 11.13
C LEU A 98 -8.95 9.73 11.39
N GLY A 99 -8.56 9.66 12.67
CA GLY A 99 -7.16 9.74 13.06
C GLY A 99 -6.28 8.64 12.46
N SER A 100 -6.86 7.45 12.21
CA SER A 100 -6.17 6.35 11.52
C SER A 100 -5.81 6.69 10.07
N VAL A 101 -6.68 7.42 9.38
CA VAL A 101 -6.43 7.88 8.00
C VAL A 101 -5.32 8.92 7.99
N LYS A 102 -5.32 9.87 8.94
CA LYS A 102 -4.25 10.86 9.06
C LYS A 102 -2.88 10.19 9.30
N ARG A 103 -2.81 9.24 10.24
CA ARG A 103 -1.59 8.46 10.49
C ARG A 103 -1.14 7.67 9.26
N THR A 104 -2.08 7.10 8.52
CA THR A 104 -1.81 6.38 7.26
C THR A 104 -1.21 7.31 6.21
N ILE A 105 -1.78 8.51 6.03
CA ILE A 105 -1.26 9.52 5.11
C ILE A 105 0.16 9.92 5.50
N ASP A 106 0.40 10.19 6.78
CA ASP A 106 1.73 10.57 7.27
C ASP A 106 2.75 9.45 7.06
N ALA A 107 2.37 8.20 7.32
CA ALA A 107 3.21 7.02 7.08
C ALA A 107 3.56 6.85 5.60
N VAL A 108 2.57 6.97 4.71
CA VAL A 108 2.77 6.83 3.25
C VAL A 108 3.65 7.97 2.71
N LYS A 109 3.43 9.21 3.17
CA LYS A 109 4.32 10.34 2.82
C LYS A 109 5.75 10.09 3.28
N HIS A 110 5.93 9.62 4.51
CA HIS A 110 7.24 9.28 5.04
C HIS A 110 7.91 8.18 4.20
N ALA A 111 7.19 7.12 3.85
CA ALA A 111 7.70 6.05 3.00
C ALA A 111 8.16 6.54 1.63
N PHE A 112 7.44 7.48 1.01
CA PHE A 112 7.85 8.09 -0.26
C PHE A 112 9.12 8.93 -0.12
N VAL A 113 9.22 9.72 0.96
CA VAL A 113 10.41 10.53 1.23
C VAL A 113 11.63 9.66 1.50
N THR A 114 11.52 8.66 2.40
CA THR A 114 12.61 7.73 2.70
C THR A 114 13.09 6.98 1.46
N LYS A 115 12.16 6.53 0.60
CA LYS A 115 12.51 5.83 -0.65
C LYS A 115 13.17 6.75 -1.68
N SER A 116 12.82 8.04 -1.73
CA SER A 116 13.49 9.01 -2.60
C SER A 116 14.91 9.37 -2.14
N LEU A 117 15.18 9.29 -0.83
CA LEU A 117 16.47 9.65 -0.22
C LEU A 117 17.45 8.47 -0.14
N CYS A 118 16.94 7.25 0.09
CA CYS A 118 17.75 6.03 0.14
C CYS A 118 17.47 5.19 -1.11
N SER A 119 18.33 5.32 -2.13
CA SER A 119 18.40 4.35 -3.24
C SER A 119 18.98 2.99 -2.80
N SER A 120 19.39 2.86 -1.53
CA SER A 120 20.03 1.69 -0.94
C SER A 120 19.27 1.21 0.31
N GLY A 121 18.62 0.05 0.16
CA GLY A 121 18.46 -0.96 1.21
C GLY A 121 17.42 -0.75 2.31
N ASN A 122 17.25 0.44 2.88
CA ASN A 122 16.35 0.63 4.02
C ASN A 122 14.89 0.82 3.57
N LYS A 123 14.18 -0.29 3.43
CA LYS A 123 12.75 -0.31 3.10
C LYS A 123 11.94 0.37 4.22
N ALA A 124 10.96 1.18 3.83
CA ALA A 124 10.17 2.07 4.69
C ALA A 124 9.38 1.38 5.83
N TRP A 125 9.26 0.05 5.79
CA TRP A 125 8.55 -0.77 6.77
C TRP A 125 9.24 -0.85 8.15
N VAL A 126 10.51 -0.47 8.24
CA VAL A 126 11.37 -0.66 9.42
C VAL A 126 11.19 0.46 10.46
N HIS A 127 10.52 1.57 10.14
CA HIS A 127 10.29 2.60 11.15
C HIS A 127 9.24 2.11 12.17
N GLU A 128 9.72 1.75 13.37
CA GLU A 128 9.01 1.08 14.46
C GLU A 128 7.68 1.75 14.85
N THR A 129 7.55 3.05 14.58
CA THR A 129 6.37 3.89 14.82
C THR A 129 5.16 3.57 13.94
N TYR A 130 5.37 2.97 12.75
CA TYR A 130 4.29 2.69 11.77
C TYR A 130 4.08 1.19 11.53
N ARG A 131 4.87 0.34 12.19
CA ARG A 131 4.80 -1.12 12.11
C ARG A 131 3.43 -1.65 12.57
N TYR A 132 2.75 -0.89 13.43
CA TYR A 132 1.42 -1.18 13.93
C TYR A 132 0.56 0.08 13.84
N ILE A 133 -0.12 0.29 12.70
CA ILE A 133 -1.32 1.13 12.76
C ILE A 133 -2.35 0.33 13.52
N SER A 134 -2.42 0.53 14.83
CA SER A 134 -3.53 0.03 15.64
C SER A 134 -4.82 0.61 15.08
N LEU A 135 -5.56 -0.24 14.36
CA LEU A 135 -6.95 -0.04 13.99
C LEU A 135 -7.77 -0.29 15.26
N ALA A 136 -7.82 0.73 16.12
CA ALA A 136 -8.78 0.81 17.21
C ALA A 136 -10.12 1.31 16.69
#